data_AF-A0A5C5YEC4-F1
#
_entry.id   AF-A0A5C5YEC4-F1
#
_cell.length_a   1.000
_cell.length_b   1.000
_cell.length_c   1.000
_cell.angle_alpha   90.00
_cell.angle_beta   90.00
_cell.angle_gamma   90.00
#
_symmetry.space_group_name_H-M   'P 1'
#
loop_
_entity.id
_entity.type
_entity.pdbx_description
1 polymer ?
#
loop_
_entity_poly.entity_id
_entity_poly.type
_entity_poly.pdbx_seq_one_letter_code
_entity_poly.pdbx_strand_id
1 'polypeptide(L)'
;MTKTAASSAQLSEETPLELREMAAAIEALPPHYRDAVSPALARVVECSTRRRRILNLVQEALSQLRLDMKYLIFDLEATRRERDSYKETLERDGRL
;
A
#
# COMPACT_ATOMS: atom_id res chain seq x y z
N MET A 1 -44.06 -8.80 0.09
CA MET A 1 -43.72 -7.39 -0.13
C MET A 1 -42.39 -7.10 0.54
N THR A 2 -41.39 -6.78 -0.29
CA THR A 2 -40.05 -6.20 -0.06
C THR A 2 -39.50 -6.05 1.36
N LYS A 3 -38.52 -6.89 1.70
CA LYS A 3 -37.49 -6.58 2.70
C LYS A 3 -36.13 -6.56 1.99
N THR A 4 -35.82 -5.43 1.34
CA THR A 4 -34.47 -5.15 0.85
C THR A 4 -33.68 -4.56 2.02
N ALA A 5 -33.15 -5.43 2.88
CA ALA A 5 -32.09 -5.07 3.81
C ALA A 5 -30.76 -5.23 3.06
N ALA A 6 -30.32 -4.19 2.37
CA ALA A 6 -29.00 -4.16 1.75
C ALA A 6 -28.27 -2.89 2.15
N SER A 7 -27.05 -3.10 2.65
CA SER A 7 -25.95 -2.14 2.68
C SER A 7 -25.93 -1.14 3.85
N SER A 8 -25.76 -1.66 5.08
CA SER A 8 -24.80 -1.00 5.96
C SER A 8 -23.43 -1.18 5.32
N ALA A 9 -22.97 -0.16 4.60
CA ALA A 9 -21.57 -0.09 4.17
C ALA A 9 -20.72 -0.36 5.43
N GLN A 10 -19.94 -1.44 5.43
CA GLN A 10 -19.09 -1.81 6.54
C GLN A 10 -17.99 -0.74 6.67
N LEU A 11 -18.30 0.33 7.40
CA LEU A 11 -17.38 1.40 7.75
C LEU A 11 -16.35 0.82 8.73
N SER A 12 -15.28 0.28 8.18
CA SER A 12 -14.12 -0.16 8.94
C SER A 12 -13.30 1.05 9.41
N GLU A 13 -12.42 0.86 10.39
CA GLU A 13 -11.33 1.81 10.68
C GLU A 13 -10.44 2.04 9.46
N GLU A 14 -10.52 1.15 8.46
CA GLU A 14 -9.88 1.33 7.17
C GLU A 14 -10.51 2.43 6.29
N THR A 15 -11.69 2.93 6.64
CA THR A 15 -12.32 4.00 5.87
C THR A 15 -11.81 5.36 6.35
N PRO A 16 -11.41 6.28 5.46
CA PRO A 16 -11.03 7.64 5.82
C PRO A 16 -12.05 8.31 6.74
N LEU A 17 -11.56 9.13 7.69
CA LEU A 17 -12.39 9.79 8.69
C LEU A 17 -13.51 10.61 8.02
N GLU A 18 -13.18 11.34 6.96
CA GLU A 18 -14.13 12.21 6.24
C GLU A 18 -15.28 11.40 5.64
N LEU A 19 -14.99 10.19 5.15
CA LEU A 19 -16.02 9.31 4.58
C LEU A 19 -16.91 8.68 5.66
N ARG A 20 -16.37 8.43 6.87
CA ARG A 20 -17.17 7.98 8.02
C ARG A 20 -18.09 9.09 8.54
N GLU A 21 -17.58 10.33 8.63
CA GLU A 21 -18.37 11.50 8.99
C GLU A 21 -19.49 11.76 7.98
N MET A 22 -19.17 11.67 6.68
CA MET A 22 -20.16 11.80 5.61
C MET A 22 -21.23 10.71 5.68
N ALA A 23 -20.85 9.47 6.00
CA ALA A 23 -21.81 8.39 6.19
C ALA A 23 -22.74 8.62 7.40
N ALA A 24 -22.19 9.11 8.52
CA ALA A 24 -22.98 9.46 9.70
C ALA A 24 -23.98 10.61 9.41
N ALA A 25 -23.55 11.62 8.64
CA ALA A 25 -24.42 12.71 8.21
C ALA A 25 -25.56 12.22 7.29
N ILE A 26 -25.28 11.26 6.42
CA ILE A 26 -26.29 10.66 5.53
C ILE A 26 -27.29 9.78 6.30
N GLU A 27 -26.86 9.07 7.33
CA GLU A 27 -27.77 8.30 8.22
C GLU A 27 -28.72 9.19 9.03
N ALA A 28 -28.35 10.44 9.30
CA ALA A 28 -29.23 11.40 9.97
C ALA A 28 -30.33 11.98 9.05
N LEU A 29 -30.29 11.68 7.74
CA LEU A 29 -31.29 12.16 6.78
C LEU A 29 -32.59 11.35 6.85
N PRO A 30 -33.74 11.95 6.50
CA PRO A 30 -34.98 11.22 6.27
C PRO A 30 -34.81 10.06 5.28
N PRO A 31 -35.59 8.97 5.42
CA PRO A 31 -35.37 7.71 4.69
C PRO A 31 -35.28 7.88 3.17
N HIS A 32 -36.14 8.72 2.58
CA HIS A 32 -36.19 8.89 1.12
C HIS A 32 -34.94 9.57 0.55
N TYR A 33 -34.34 10.52 1.28
CA TYR A 33 -33.10 11.17 0.86
C TYR A 33 -31.90 10.26 1.09
N ARG A 34 -31.90 9.52 2.21
CA ARG A 34 -30.86 8.54 2.50
C ARG A 34 -30.82 7.45 1.44
N ASP A 35 -31.96 6.84 1.12
CA ASP A 35 -32.04 5.73 0.17
C ASP A 35 -31.59 6.14 -1.25
N ALA A 36 -31.77 7.40 -1.63
CA ALA A 36 -31.28 7.94 -2.90
C ALA A 36 -29.74 8.07 -2.96
N VAL A 37 -29.09 8.37 -1.83
CA VAL A 37 -27.65 8.70 -1.78
C VAL A 37 -26.79 7.53 -1.29
N SER A 38 -27.35 6.60 -0.49
CA SER A 38 -26.67 5.42 0.04
C SER A 38 -25.89 4.60 -1.01
N PRO A 39 -26.42 4.34 -2.22
CA PRO A 39 -25.68 3.59 -3.24
C PRO A 39 -24.43 4.35 -3.75
N ALA A 40 -24.53 5.67 -3.87
CA ALA A 40 -23.40 6.50 -4.30
C ALA A 40 -22.31 6.55 -3.22
N LEU A 41 -22.70 6.72 -1.96
CA LEU A 41 -21.80 6.67 -0.81
C LEU A 41 -21.06 5.32 -0.73
N ALA A 42 -21.78 4.20 -0.85
CA ALA A 42 -21.19 2.87 -0.80
C ALA A 42 -20.10 2.68 -1.87
N ARG A 43 -20.35 3.12 -3.10
CA ARG A 43 -19.36 3.10 -4.19
C ARG A 43 -18.13 3.95 -3.90
N VAL A 44 -18.30 5.12 -3.28
CA VAL A 44 -17.17 6.00 -2.93
C VAL A 44 -16.33 5.38 -1.82
N VAL A 45 -16.95 4.82 -0.79
CA VAL A 45 -16.26 4.10 0.28
C VAL A 45 -15.47 2.93 -0.29
N GLU A 46 -16.09 2.08 -1.11
CA GLU A 46 -15.41 0.95 -1.75
C GLU A 46 -14.22 1.41 -2.59
N CYS A 47 -14.41 2.42 -3.44
CA CYS A 47 -13.36 2.93 -4.30
C CYS A 47 -12.19 3.53 -3.51
N SER A 48 -12.48 4.26 -2.44
CA SER A 48 -11.47 4.84 -1.54
C SER A 48 -10.67 3.75 -0.81
N THR A 49 -11.35 2.78 -0.21
CA THR A 49 -10.70 1.66 0.49
C THR A 49 -9.84 0.83 -0.47
N ARG A 50 -10.33 0.57 -1.69
CA ARG A 50 -9.57 -0.15 -2.72
C ARG A 50 -8.32 0.60 -3.15
N ARG A 51 -8.41 1.91 -3.41
CA ARG A 51 -7.24 2.73 -3.77
C ARG A 51 -6.19 2.71 -2.67
N ARG A 52 -6.62 2.82 -1.41
CA ARG A 52 -5.69 2.79 -0.28
C ARG A 52 -4.97 1.44 -0.16
N ARG A 53 -5.66 0.32 -0.36
CA ARG A 53 -5.04 -1.02 -0.41
C ARG A 53 -3.99 -1.12 -1.52
N ILE A 54 -4.30 -0.61 -2.72
CA ILE A 54 -3.33 -0.58 -3.84
C ILE A 54 -2.11 0.25 -3.46
N LEU A 55 -2.30 1.44 -2.89
CA LEU A 55 -1.19 2.30 -2.47
C LEU A 55 -0.32 1.63 -1.40
N ASN A 56 -0.91 0.96 -0.42
CA ASN A 56 -0.16 0.21 0.59
C ASN A 56 0.67 -0.90 -0.04
N LEU A 57 0.10 -1.71 -0.94
CA LEU A 57 0.84 -2.76 -1.65
C LEU A 57 1.99 -2.19 -2.48
N VAL A 58 1.79 -1.06 -3.14
CA VAL A 58 2.85 -0.36 -3.89
C VAL A 58 3.94 0.14 -2.95
N GLN A 59 3.58 0.72 -1.80
CA GLN A 59 4.53 1.18 -0.80
C GLN A 59 5.35 0.03 -0.19
N GLU A 60 4.72 -1.10 0.08
CA GLU A 60 5.39 -2.33 0.55
C GLU A 60 6.37 -2.86 -0.51
N ALA A 61 5.93 -2.98 -1.77
CA ALA A 61 6.80 -3.43 -2.86
C ALA A 61 7.99 -2.49 -3.09
N LEU A 62 7.79 -1.17 -3.06
CA LEU A 62 8.88 -0.20 -3.16
C LEU A 62 9.84 -0.26 -1.97
N SER A 63 9.32 -0.51 -0.77
CA SER A 63 10.13 -0.66 0.44
C SER A 63 11.00 -1.92 0.37
N GLN A 64 10.43 -3.02 -0.13
CA GLN A 64 11.18 -4.26 -0.38
C GLN A 64 12.25 -4.04 -1.45
N LEU A 65 11.90 -3.46 -2.60
CA LEU A 65 12.87 -3.16 -3.66
C LEU A 65 14.02 -2.29 -3.16
N ARG A 66 13.74 -1.28 -2.35
CA ARG A 66 14.76 -0.42 -1.74
C ARG A 66 15.70 -1.21 -0.83
N LEU A 67 15.19 -2.22 -0.12
CA LEU A 67 16.02 -3.10 0.70
C LEU A 67 16.88 -4.01 -0.18
N ASP A 68 16.30 -4.60 -1.22
CA ASP A 68 17.00 -5.46 -2.18
C ASP A 68 18.15 -4.71 -2.87
N MET A 69 17.93 -3.44 -3.23
CA MET A 69 18.97 -2.56 -3.76
C MET A 69 20.13 -2.35 -2.77
N LYS A 70 19.85 -2.21 -1.46
CA LYS A 70 20.89 -2.08 -0.44
C LYS A 70 21.72 -3.36 -0.34
N TYR A 71 21.09 -4.53 -0.39
CA TYR A 71 21.81 -5.80 -0.40
C TYR A 71 22.67 -5.96 -1.65
N LEU A 72 22.16 -5.60 -2.82
CA LEU A 72 22.94 -5.65 -4.06
C LEU A 72 24.18 -4.76 -4.01
N ILE A 73 24.05 -3.54 -3.46
CA ILE A 73 25.18 -2.63 -3.30
C ILE A 73 26.20 -3.22 -2.31
N PHE A 74 25.75 -3.80 -1.21
CA PHE A 74 26.61 -4.44 -0.23
C PHE A 74 27.40 -5.61 -0.84
N ASP A 75 26.73 -6.50 -1.58
CA ASP A 75 27.36 -7.64 -2.24
C ASP A 75 28.37 -7.17 -3.31
N LEU A 76 28.05 -6.09 -4.04
CA LEU A 76 28.98 -5.48 -5.01
C LEU A 76 30.22 -4.92 -4.32
N GLU A 77 30.08 -4.28 -3.16
CA GLU A 77 31.22 -3.78 -2.39
C GLU A 77 32.09 -4.92 -1.84
N ALA A 78 31.46 -6.00 -1.34
CA ALA A 78 32.17 -7.18 -0.87
C ALA A 78 33.01 -7.81 -1.99
N THR A 79 32.38 -8.07 -3.15
CA THR A 79 33.08 -8.66 -4.32
C THR A 79 34.17 -7.75 -4.89
N ARG A 80 34.00 -6.42 -4.84
CA ARG A 80 35.07 -5.47 -5.21
C ARG A 80 36.25 -5.57 -4.26
N ARG A 81 36.01 -5.57 -2.94
CA ARG A 81 37.08 -5.69 -1.93
C ARG A 81 37.83 -7.02 -2.05
N GLU A 82 37.13 -8.13 -2.25
CA GLU A 82 37.74 -9.44 -2.48
C GLU A 82 38.64 -9.42 -3.72
N ARG A 83 38.12 -8.92 -4.85
CA ARG A 83 38.91 -8.79 -6.09
C ARG A 83 40.16 -7.94 -5.89
N ASP A 84 40.04 -6.81 -5.21
CA ASP A 84 41.15 -5.89 -4.99
C ASP A 84 42.22 -6.54 -4.08
N SER A 85 41.81 -7.24 -3.04
CA SER A 85 42.72 -8.05 -2.20
C SER A 85 43.43 -9.16 -2.99
N TYR A 86 42.74 -9.82 -3.92
CA TYR A 86 43.36 -10.84 -4.77
C TYR A 86 44.37 -10.24 -5.74
N LYS A 87 44.07 -9.09 -6.33
CA LYS A 87 45.00 -8.36 -7.21
C LYS A 87 46.26 -7.96 -6.48
N GLU A 88 46.14 -7.35 -5.31
CA GLU A 88 47.29 -6.97 -4.47
C GLU A 88 48.17 -8.19 -4.12
N THR A 89 47.56 -9.34 -3.82
CA THR A 89 48.29 -10.58 -3.52
C THR A 89 49.05 -11.09 -4.75
N LEU A 90 48.43 -11.07 -5.93
CA LEU A 90 49.07 -11.52 -7.16
C LEU A 90 50.21 -10.59 -7.62
N GLU A 91 50.04 -9.28 -7.45
CA GLU A 91 51.09 -8.28 -7.69
C GLU A 91 52.28 -8.50 -6.74
N ARG A 92 52.03 -8.77 -5.45
CA ARG A 92 53.08 -9.09 -4.47
C ARG A 92 53.82 -10.39 -4.81
N ASP A 93 53.10 -11.40 -5.30
CA ASP A 93 53.66 -12.70 -5.66
C ASP A 93 54.35 -12.69 -7.05
N GLY A 94 54.39 -11.54 -7.74
CA GLY A 94 55.08 -11.37 -9.04
C GLY A 94 54.42 -12.11 -10.20
N ARG A 95 53.12 -12.44 -10.07
CA ARG A 95 52.34 -13.17 -11.08
C ARG A 95 51.53 -12.24 -11.99
N LEU A 96 51.70 -10.93 -11.82
CA LEU A 96 51.10 -9.83 -12.58
C LEU A 96 52.16 -8.75 -12.83
#